data_AF-A0A819MX97-F1
#
_entry.id   AF-A0A819MX97-F1
#
_cell.length_a   1.000
_cell.length_b   1.000
_cell.length_c   1.000
_cell.angle_alpha   90.00
_cell.angle_beta   90.00
_cell.angle_gamma   90.00
#
_symmetry.space_group_name_H-M   'P 1'
#
loop_
_entity.id
_entity.type
_entity.pdbx_description
1 polymer ?
#
loop_
_entity_poly.entity_id
_entity_poly.type
_entity_poly.pdbx_seq_one_letter_code
_entity_poly.pdbx_strand_id
1 'polypeptide(L)'
;DSNGIEMITNNDKNSSQTWNVDTFVIAINDLVPTVNWKDVVKEFDHPGFLVRDRQALILLVTALRRALSTEQYIDLLYGRWNNVEGQLSWLAQAIRYPDVFCFGDHPAHPVLIDCLKHPLDDTKETWTW
;
A
#
# COMPACT_ATOMS: atom_id res chain seq x y z
N ASP A 1 46.73 11.79 38.77
CA ASP A 1 45.60 12.63 38.33
C ASP A 1 45.22 12.19 36.93
N SER A 2 44.10 11.48 36.86
CA SER A 2 43.77 10.53 35.81
C SER A 2 43.24 11.21 34.56
N ASN A 3 43.80 10.80 33.41
CA ASN A 3 43.30 11.07 32.06
C ASN A 3 41.82 10.68 31.93
N GLY A 4 40.94 11.68 31.81
CA GLY A 4 39.54 11.50 31.42
C GLY A 4 39.43 11.37 29.91
N ILE A 5 39.54 10.14 29.41
CA ILE A 5 39.33 9.80 28.00
C ILE A 5 37.83 9.88 27.68
N GLU A 6 37.53 10.62 26.61
CA GLU A 6 36.24 10.76 25.96
C GLU A 6 35.57 9.41 25.71
N MET A 7 34.40 9.19 26.32
CA MET A 7 33.49 8.12 25.92
C MET A 7 32.47 8.70 24.93
N ILE A 8 32.94 8.95 23.71
CA ILE A 8 32.05 9.02 22.54
C ILE A 8 31.58 7.58 22.34
N THR A 9 30.40 7.25 22.85
CA THR A 9 29.71 6.03 22.43
C THR A 9 29.25 6.26 21.00
N ASN A 10 30.14 6.00 20.05
CA ASN A 10 29.81 5.68 18.67
C ASN A 10 28.89 4.47 18.72
N ASN A 11 27.60 4.74 18.91
CA ASN A 11 26.59 3.75 18.64
C ASN A 11 26.54 3.64 17.12
N ASP A 12 27.30 2.68 16.60
CA ASP A 12 27.20 2.13 15.26
C ASP A 12 25.76 1.69 15.00
N LYS A 13 24.87 2.65 14.80
CA LYS A 13 23.70 2.44 13.96
C LYS A 13 24.29 2.35 12.58
N ASN A 14 24.62 1.11 12.19
CA ASN A 14 24.59 0.64 10.82
C ASN A 14 23.26 1.12 10.20
N SER A 15 23.23 2.38 9.77
CA SER A 15 22.31 2.88 8.78
C SER A 15 22.75 2.15 7.52
N SER A 16 22.30 0.89 7.43
CA SER A 16 22.31 0.12 6.21
C SER A 16 21.89 1.11 5.14
N GLN A 17 22.75 1.31 4.16
CA GLN A 17 22.58 2.25 3.06
C GLN A 17 21.35 1.81 2.26
N THR A 18 20.17 2.06 2.80
CA THR A 18 18.89 1.74 2.18
C THR A 18 18.70 2.80 1.12
N TRP A 19 18.59 2.35 -0.12
CA TRP A 19 18.32 3.19 -1.27
C TRP A 19 17.21 4.20 -0.96
N ASN A 20 17.48 5.47 -1.24
CA ASN A 20 16.45 6.49 -1.14
C ASN A 20 15.44 6.24 -2.28
N VAL A 21 14.31 5.65 -1.94
CA VAL A 21 13.28 5.27 -2.90
C VAL A 21 12.66 6.49 -3.60
N ASP A 22 12.62 7.64 -2.93
CA ASP A 22 12.19 8.89 -3.57
C ASP A 22 13.17 9.29 -4.68
N THR A 23 14.47 9.24 -4.40
CA THR A 23 15.51 9.50 -5.41
C THR A 23 15.45 8.50 -6.54
N PHE A 24 15.17 7.22 -6.25
CA PHE A 24 15.02 6.19 -7.27
C PHE A 24 13.85 6.47 -8.22
N VAL A 25 12.67 6.78 -7.68
CA VAL A 25 11.49 7.10 -8.49
C VAL A 25 11.72 8.37 -9.32
N ILE A 26 12.38 9.38 -8.74
CA ILE A 26 12.77 10.61 -9.46
C ILE A 26 13.71 10.27 -10.62
N ALA A 27 14.78 9.52 -10.36
CA ALA A 27 15.76 9.16 -11.38
C ALA A 27 15.15 8.34 -12.52
N ILE A 28 14.20 7.44 -12.23
CA ILE A 28 13.47 6.70 -13.28
C ILE A 28 12.65 7.66 -14.14
N ASN A 29 11.94 8.60 -13.53
CA ASN A 29 11.14 9.57 -14.30
C ASN A 29 12.02 10.46 -15.18
N ASP A 30 13.20 10.84 -14.70
CA ASP A 30 14.15 11.66 -15.47
C ASP A 30 14.77 10.87 -16.63
N LEU A 31 15.08 9.58 -16.42
CA LEU A 31 15.70 8.73 -17.42
C LEU A 31 14.70 8.19 -18.46
N VAL A 32 13.48 7.87 -18.01
CA VAL A 32 12.42 7.28 -18.85
C VAL A 32 11.10 8.02 -18.57
N PRO A 33 10.88 9.20 -19.18
CA PRO A 33 9.67 10.01 -18.96
C PRO A 33 8.38 9.32 -19.42
N THR A 34 8.48 8.26 -20.22
CA THR A 34 7.35 7.47 -20.73
C THR A 34 6.96 6.31 -19.83
N VAL A 35 7.59 6.17 -18.65
CA VAL A 35 7.29 5.09 -17.72
C VAL A 35 5.81 5.12 -17.29
N ASN A 36 5.14 3.97 -17.40
CA ASN A 36 3.79 3.81 -16.89
C ASN A 36 3.82 3.17 -15.50
N TRP A 37 3.81 4.00 -14.46
CA TRP A 37 3.82 3.52 -13.08
C TRP A 37 2.65 2.62 -12.71
N LYS A 38 1.50 2.72 -13.39
CA LYS A 38 0.39 1.79 -13.16
C LYS A 38 0.76 0.36 -13.54
N ASP A 39 1.48 0.18 -14.65
CA ASP A 39 1.91 -1.15 -15.07
C ASP A 39 3.02 -1.67 -14.16
N VAL A 40 3.95 -0.80 -13.72
CA VAL A 40 4.97 -1.17 -12.72
C VAL A 40 4.34 -1.69 -11.42
N VAL A 41 3.26 -1.07 -10.94
CA VAL A 41 2.58 -1.53 -9.72
C VAL A 41 1.80 -2.82 -9.95
N LYS A 42 1.22 -3.02 -11.14
CA LYS A 42 0.61 -4.33 -11.50
C LYS A 42 1.65 -5.44 -11.51
N GLU A 43 2.90 -5.15 -11.86
CA GLU A 43 3.98 -6.14 -11.81
C GLU A 43 4.32 -6.58 -10.38
N PHE A 44 3.84 -5.91 -9.32
CA PHE A 44 3.94 -6.46 -7.96
C PHE A 44 3.12 -7.75 -7.77
N ASP A 45 2.13 -7.97 -8.63
CA ASP A 45 1.32 -9.20 -8.68
C ASP A 45 2.05 -10.36 -9.37
N HIS A 46 3.24 -10.71 -8.87
CA HIS A 46 4.06 -11.78 -9.41
C HIS A 46 4.48 -12.78 -8.33
N PRO A 47 4.74 -14.06 -8.69
CA PRO A 47 5.28 -15.05 -7.76
C PRO A 47 6.61 -14.58 -7.16
N GLY A 48 6.69 -14.55 -5.83
CA GLY A 48 7.89 -14.14 -5.09
C GLY A 48 7.83 -12.72 -4.50
N PHE A 49 6.84 -11.90 -4.86
CA PHE A 49 6.59 -10.64 -4.18
C PHE A 49 6.12 -10.87 -2.74
N LEU A 50 6.82 -10.27 -1.76
CA LEU A 50 6.53 -10.40 -0.33
C LEU A 50 6.94 -9.15 0.45
N VAL A 51 6.03 -8.63 1.27
CA VAL A 51 6.32 -7.56 2.24
C VAL A 51 6.58 -8.18 3.61
N ARG A 52 7.86 -8.36 3.94
CA ARG A 52 8.28 -9.17 5.10
C ARG A 52 8.29 -8.40 6.42
N ASP A 53 8.54 -7.10 6.35
CA ASP A 53 8.72 -6.26 7.53
C ASP A 53 8.23 -4.82 7.31
N ARG A 54 8.34 -4.02 8.37
CA ARG A 54 7.95 -2.60 8.35
C ARG A 54 8.76 -1.79 7.34
N GLN A 55 10.04 -2.09 7.13
CA GLN A 55 10.89 -1.32 6.21
C GLN A 55 10.51 -1.58 4.76
N ALA A 56 10.18 -2.82 4.41
CA ALA A 56 9.62 -3.17 3.11
C ALA A 56 8.28 -2.46 2.87
N LEU A 57 7.41 -2.36 3.89
CA LEU A 57 6.16 -1.60 3.77
C LEU A 57 6.41 -0.11 3.55
N ILE A 58 7.34 0.51 4.31
CA ILE A 58 7.72 1.92 4.10
C ILE A 58 8.24 2.14 2.69
N LEU A 59 9.14 1.28 2.23
CA LEU A 59 9.69 1.35 0.88
C LEU A 59 8.58 1.32 -0.17
N LEU A 60 7.66 0.36 -0.06
CA LEU A 60 6.52 0.19 -0.97
C LEU A 60 5.62 1.44 -0.97
N VAL A 61 5.19 1.89 0.20
CA VAL A 61 4.25 3.03 0.32
C VAL A 61 4.89 4.33 -0.16
N THR A 62 6.16 4.57 0.18
CA THR A 62 6.89 5.76 -0.28
C THR A 62 7.07 5.73 -1.80
N ALA A 63 7.43 4.58 -2.39
CA ALA A 63 7.51 4.43 -3.84
C ALA A 63 6.18 4.77 -4.53
N LEU A 64 5.07 4.21 -4.02
CA LEU A 64 3.74 4.42 -4.56
C LEU A 64 3.30 5.90 -4.46
N ARG A 65 3.49 6.53 -3.31
CA ARG A 65 3.18 7.95 -3.10
C ARG A 65 3.99 8.87 -4.01
N ARG A 66 5.22 8.47 -4.36
CA ARG A 66 6.07 9.28 -5.24
C ARG A 66 5.73 9.08 -6.72
N ALA A 67 5.27 7.90 -7.09
CA ALA A 67 5.01 7.47 -8.46
C ALA A 67 3.59 7.77 -8.97
N LEU A 68 2.58 7.72 -8.09
CA LEU A 68 1.16 7.75 -8.45
C LEU A 68 0.36 8.65 -7.50
N SER A 69 -0.83 9.09 -7.94
CA SER A 69 -1.78 9.73 -7.03
C SER A 69 -2.36 8.72 -6.04
N THR A 70 -2.88 9.20 -4.91
CA THR A 70 -3.51 8.36 -3.88
C THR A 70 -4.60 7.46 -4.44
N GLU A 71 -5.53 8.01 -5.21
CA GLU A 71 -6.60 7.22 -5.83
C GLU A 71 -6.03 6.07 -6.70
N GLN A 72 -5.01 6.36 -7.51
CA GLN A 72 -4.45 5.40 -8.44
C GLN A 72 -3.76 4.22 -7.75
N TYR A 73 -2.90 4.47 -6.75
CA TYR A 73 -2.24 3.35 -6.08
C TYR A 73 -3.19 2.57 -5.16
N ILE A 74 -4.20 3.23 -4.59
CA ILE A 74 -5.23 2.55 -3.79
C ILE A 74 -6.05 1.59 -4.65
N ASP A 75 -6.49 2.05 -5.83
CA ASP A 75 -7.23 1.19 -6.78
C ASP A 75 -6.44 -0.06 -7.17
N LEU A 76 -5.13 0.08 -7.37
CA LEU A 76 -4.24 -1.03 -7.75
C LEU A 76 -3.95 -1.97 -6.57
N LEU A 77 -3.70 -1.43 -5.37
CA LEU A 77 -3.42 -2.24 -4.18
C LEU A 77 -4.64 -3.03 -3.69
N TYR A 78 -5.83 -2.41 -3.72
CA TYR A 78 -7.08 -3.06 -3.30
C TYR A 78 -7.68 -3.96 -4.38
N GLY A 79 -7.19 -3.86 -5.62
CA GLY A 79 -7.55 -4.76 -6.70
C GLY A 79 -7.26 -6.22 -6.34
N ARG A 80 -7.84 -7.15 -7.11
CA ARG A 80 -7.57 -8.58 -6.93
C ARG A 80 -6.21 -8.93 -7.50
N TRP A 81 -5.36 -9.54 -6.68
CA TRP A 81 -4.05 -10.05 -7.10
C TRP A 81 -4.16 -11.55 -7.42
N ASN A 82 -3.37 -12.03 -8.38
CA ASN A 82 -3.15 -13.44 -8.67
C ASN A 82 -2.23 -14.08 -7.62
N ASN A 83 -1.18 -13.37 -7.18
CA ASN A 83 -0.33 -13.70 -6.07
C ASN A 83 -1.02 -13.33 -4.74
N VAL A 84 -1.87 -14.22 -4.27
CA VAL A 84 -2.59 -14.08 -2.99
C VAL A 84 -1.64 -13.96 -1.80
N GLU A 85 -0.50 -14.66 -1.83
CA GLU A 85 0.50 -14.59 -0.76
C GLU A 85 1.13 -13.19 -0.67
N GLY A 86 1.50 -12.62 -1.81
CA GLY A 86 1.96 -11.24 -1.91
C GLY A 86 0.93 -10.24 -1.40
N GLN A 87 -0.34 -10.41 -1.82
CA GLN A 87 -1.44 -9.55 -1.36
C GLN A 87 -1.65 -9.62 0.15
N LEU A 88 -1.69 -10.84 0.71
CA LEU A 88 -1.84 -11.02 2.15
C LEU A 88 -0.63 -10.48 2.93
N SER A 89 0.58 -10.62 2.38
CA SER A 89 1.79 -10.14 3.04
C SER A 89 1.76 -8.63 3.27
N TRP A 90 1.41 -7.83 2.25
CA TRP A 90 1.36 -6.38 2.42
C TRP A 90 0.17 -5.95 3.28
N LEU A 91 -1.00 -6.60 3.13
CA LEU A 91 -2.19 -6.33 3.95
C LEU A 91 -1.90 -6.57 5.43
N ALA A 92 -1.25 -7.68 5.76
CA ALA A 92 -0.87 -8.00 7.13
C ALA A 92 0.07 -6.95 7.73
N GLN A 93 1.06 -6.48 6.96
CA GLN A 93 1.97 -5.42 7.42
C GLN A 93 1.25 -4.08 7.57
N ALA A 94 0.34 -3.73 6.65
CA ALA A 94 -0.44 -2.50 6.72
C ALA A 94 -1.36 -2.46 7.96
N ILE A 95 -2.01 -3.58 8.29
CA ILE A 95 -2.80 -3.71 9.53
C ILE A 95 -1.90 -3.57 10.76
N ARG A 96 -0.69 -4.13 10.72
CA ARG A 96 0.26 -4.11 11.83
C ARG A 96 0.88 -2.72 12.06
N TYR A 97 1.05 -1.93 11.00
CA TYR A 97 1.74 -0.65 11.00
C TYR A 97 0.87 0.46 10.39
N PRO A 98 -0.22 0.86 11.08
CA PRO A 98 -1.15 1.88 10.59
C PRO A 98 -0.50 3.28 10.49
N ASP A 99 0.62 3.50 11.16
CA ASP A 99 1.45 4.70 11.03
C ASP A 99 2.12 4.84 9.66
N VAL A 100 2.28 3.72 8.93
CA VAL A 100 2.84 3.69 7.58
C VAL A 100 1.73 3.73 6.53
N PHE A 101 0.71 2.87 6.69
CA PHE A 101 -0.47 2.82 5.81
C PHE A 101 -1.73 2.55 6.63
N CYS A 102 -2.70 3.45 6.56
CA CYS A 102 -3.97 3.33 7.29
C CYS A 102 -5.14 3.12 6.33
N PHE A 103 -5.89 2.03 6.50
CA PHE A 103 -7.11 1.77 5.73
C PHE A 103 -8.21 2.81 6.00
N GLY A 104 -8.21 3.46 7.17
CA GLY A 104 -9.16 4.52 7.50
C GLY A 104 -8.96 5.79 6.68
N ASP A 105 -7.72 6.07 6.26
CA ASP A 105 -7.39 7.21 5.40
C ASP A 105 -7.73 6.95 3.92
N HIS A 106 -7.96 5.68 3.59
CA HIS A 106 -8.14 5.18 2.23
C HIS A 106 -9.33 4.22 2.15
N PRO A 107 -10.57 4.70 2.37
CA PRO A 107 -11.74 3.85 2.38
C PRO A 107 -12.04 3.29 0.98
N ALA A 108 -12.01 1.96 0.85
CA ALA A 108 -12.59 1.30 -0.31
C ALA A 108 -14.11 1.52 -0.28
N HIS A 109 -14.69 2.11 -1.32
CA HIS A 109 -16.15 2.25 -1.40
C HIS A 109 -16.74 0.87 -1.72
N PRO A 110 -17.42 0.19 -0.78
CA PRO A 110 -18.16 -1.01 -1.11
C PRO A 110 -19.33 -0.56 -1.99
N VAL A 111 -19.60 -1.29 -3.07
CA VAL A 111 -20.78 -1.05 -3.91
C VAL A 111 -22.01 -0.85 -3.03
N LEU A 112 -22.67 0.30 -3.17
CA LEU A 112 -23.83 0.69 -2.38
C LEU A 112 -24.93 -0.36 -2.54
N ILE A 113 -25.24 -1.09 -1.46
CA ILE A 113 -26.36 -2.04 -1.40
C ILE A 113 -27.70 -1.27 -1.41
N ASP A 114 -27.68 0.05 -1.31
CA ASP A 114 -28.88 0.89 -1.37
C ASP A 114 -29.64 0.80 -2.70
N CYS A 115 -29.01 0.41 -3.80
CA CYS A 115 -29.71 0.12 -5.06
C CYS A 115 -30.44 -1.24 -5.07
N LEU A 116 -30.20 -2.10 -4.07
CA LEU A 116 -30.92 -3.38 -3.90
C LEU A 116 -32.24 -3.22 -3.13
N LYS A 117 -32.62 -1.98 -2.77
CA LYS A 117 -33.98 -1.66 -2.32
C LYS A 117 -34.91 -1.61 -3.54
N HIS A 118 -35.27 -2.77 -4.07
CA HIS A 118 -36.51 -2.87 -4.84
C HIS A 118 -37.66 -2.58 -3.86
N PRO A 119 -38.58 -1.64 -4.14
CA PRO A 119 -39.80 -1.58 -3.35
C PRO A 119 -40.48 -2.95 -3.49
N LEU A 120 -40.83 -3.61 -2.38
CA LEU A 120 -41.76 -4.74 -2.48
C LEU A 120 -42.99 -4.17 -3.19
N ASP A 121 -43.29 -4.67 -4.40
CA ASP A 121 -44.54 -4.32 -5.04
C ASP A 121 -45.63 -4.68 -4.04
N ASP A 122 -46.29 -3.66 -3.49
CA ASP A 122 -47.55 -3.81 -2.79
C ASP A 122 -48.59 -4.23 -3.83
N THR A 123 -48.47 -5.45 -4.36
CA THR A 123 -49.56 -6.13 -5.04
C THR A 123 -50.57 -6.49 -3.96
N LYS A 124 -51.36 -5.48 -3.57
CA LYS A 124 -52.68 -5.66 -2.96
C LYS A 124 -53.61 -6.26 -4.01
N GLU A 125 -53.37 -7.51 -4.36
CA GLU A 125 -54.42 -8.38 -4.88
C GLU A 125 -54.81 -9.34 -3.77
N THR A 126 -55.71 -8.85 -2.93
CA THR A 126 -56.58 -9.67 -2.10
C THR A 126 -57.42 -10.57 -3.02
N TRP A 127 -56.93 -11.76 -3.31
CA TRP A 127 -57.80 -12.85 -3.76
C TRP A 127 -58.39 -13.51 -2.51
N THR A 128 -59.58 -13.04 -2.14
CA THR A 128 -60.52 -13.80 -1.33
C THR A 128 -60.82 -15.14 -1.99
N TRP A 129 -60.56 -16.25 -1.29
CA TRP A 129 -61.37 -17.47 -1.26
C TRP A 129 -61.20 -18.14 0.10
#